data_AF-A0A448WW02-F1
#
_entry.id   AF-A0A448WW02-F1
#
_cell.length_a   1.000
_cell.length_b   1.000
_cell.length_c   1.000
_cell.angle_alpha   90.00
_cell.angle_beta   90.00
_cell.angle_gamma   90.00
#
_symmetry.space_group_name_H-M   'P 1'
#
loop_
_entity.id
_entity.type
_entity.pdbx_description
1 polymer ?
#
loop_
_entity_poly.entity_id
_entity_poly.type
_entity_poly.pdbx_seq_one_letter_code
_entity_poly.pdbx_strand_id
1 'polypeptide(L)' 'MRGLLGVCVWEILSFGVKPFTGLTNTDVMRRVAGGERLSRPAVCPLTAYRLLLDCWMTDPVLRPTFAVLKPRLRYT' A
#
# COMPACT_ATOMS: atom_id res chain seq x y z
N MET A 1 4.19 9.22 7.97
CA MET A 1 3.58 8.10 8.72
C MET A 1 2.40 7.41 8.00
N ARG A 2 1.65 8.07 7.10
CA ARG A 2 0.45 7.46 6.46
C ARG A 2 0.74 6.36 5.43
N GLY A 3 1.89 6.39 4.76
CA GLY A 3 2.27 5.39 3.74
C GLY A 3 2.70 4.04 4.30
N LEU A 4 3.17 3.98 5.55
CA LEU A 4 3.65 2.73 6.19
C LEU A 4 2.51 1.75 6.43
N LEU A 5 1.32 2.25 6.79
CA LEU A 5 0.14 1.41 6.99
C LEU A 5 -0.24 0.65 5.71
N GLY A 6 -0.17 1.30 4.55
CA GLY A 6 -0.45 0.63 3.28
C GLY A 6 0.53 -0.52 3.01
N VAL A 7 1.82 -0.33 3.31
CA VAL A 7 2.82 -1.39 3.19
C VAL A 7 2.53 -2.53 4.17
N CYS A 8 2.26 -2.24 5.44
CA CYS A 8 1.96 -3.27 6.44
C CYS A 8 0.70 -4.07 6.11
N VAL A 9 -0.38 -3.42 5.66
CA VAL A 9 -1.61 -4.13 5.25
C VAL A 9 -1.34 -5.01 4.03
N TRP A 10 -0.54 -4.54 3.07
CA TRP A 10 -0.12 -5.37 1.95
C TRP A 10 0.71 -6.58 2.42
N GLU A 11 1.65 -6.41 3.35
CA GLU A 11 2.45 -7.51 3.91
C GLU A 11 1.57 -8.57 4.59
N ILE A 12 0.57 -8.15 5.38
CA ILE A 12 -0.40 -9.05 6.02
C ILE A 12 -1.19 -9.84 4.96
N LEU A 13 -1.73 -9.15 3.95
CA LEU A 13 -2.51 -9.78 2.88
C LEU A 13 -1.66 -10.65 1.93
N SER A 14 -0.36 -10.43 1.91
CA SER A 14 0.59 -11.21 1.13
C SER A 14 1.19 -12.36 1.95
N PHE A 15 0.66 -12.64 3.15
CA PHE A 15 1.18 -13.66 4.07
C PHE A 15 2.66 -13.49 4.42
N GLY A 16 3.08 -12.24 4.64
CA GLY A 16 4.45 -11.91 5.06
C GLY A 16 5.48 -11.87 3.92
N VAL A 17 5.04 -11.86 2.66
CA VAL A 17 5.95 -11.63 1.52
C VAL A 17 6.60 -10.26 1.66
N LYS A 18 7.91 -10.21 1.43
CA LYS A 18 8.68 -8.96 1.43
C LYS A 18 8.21 -8.06 0.29
N PRO A 19 7.91 -6.77 0.53
CA PRO A 19 7.58 -5.83 -0.53
C PRO A 19 8.78 -5.64 -1.47
N PHE A 20 8.51 -5.57 -2.78
CA PHE A 20 9.54 -5.40 -3.82
C PHE A 20 10.68 -6.45 -3.73
N THR A 21 10.32 -7.73 -3.68
CA THR A 21 11.27 -8.86 -3.68
C THR A 21 12.25 -8.78 -4.84
N GLY A 22 13.53 -9.03 -4.54
CA GLY A 22 14.60 -9.06 -5.55
C GLY A 22 15.13 -7.69 -5.98
N LEU A 23 14.64 -6.58 -5.40
CA LEU A 23 15.11 -5.23 -5.71
C LEU A 23 15.99 -4.67 -4.59
N THR A 24 16.99 -3.88 -4.96
CA THR A 24 17.77 -3.09 -4.00
C THR A 24 16.97 -1.89 -3.50
N ASN A 25 17.30 -1.34 -2.33
CA ASN A 25 16.61 -0.15 -1.81
C ASN A 25 16.65 1.02 -2.81
N THR A 26 17.76 1.19 -3.53
CA THR A 26 17.91 2.25 -4.55
C THR A 26 16.95 2.05 -5.71
N ASP A 27 16.77 0.81 -6.17
CA ASP A 27 15.85 0.49 -7.25
C ASP A 27 14.39 0.63 -6.82
N VAL A 28 14.07 0.24 -5.58
CA VAL A 28 12.74 0.45 -4.99
C VAL A 28 12.42 1.94 -4.93
N MET A 29 13.35 2.77 -4.45
CA MET A 29 13.16 4.23 -4.40
C MET A 29 12.91 4.81 -5.80
N ARG A 30 13.68 4.37 -6.81
CA ARG A 30 13.50 4.82 -8.20
C ARG A 30 12.13 4.42 -8.77
N ARG A 31 11.71 3.17 -8.56
CA ARG A 31 10.42 2.65 -9.02
C ARG A 31 9.24 3.35 -8.35
N VAL A 32 9.29 3.50 -7.03
CA VAL A 32 8.26 4.20 -6.25
C VAL A 32 8.16 5.68 -6.67
N ALA A 33 9.29 6.35 -6.89
CA ALA A 33 9.33 7.71 -7.43
C ALA A 33 8.77 7.78 -8.86
N GLY A 34 8.98 6.74 -9.67
CA GLY A 34 8.38 6.57 -11.00
C GLY A 34 6.89 6.22 -11.00
N GLY A 35 6.24 6.13 -9.83
CA GLY A 35 4.81 5.82 -9.71
C GLY A 35 4.47 4.34 -9.59
N GLU A 36 5.47 3.44 -9.60
CA GLU A 36 5.24 2.02 -9.40
C GLU A 36 4.75 1.74 -7.98
N ARG A 37 3.80 0.80 -7.85
CA ARG A 37 3.20 0.37 -6.58
C ARG A 37 3.17 -1.15 -6.51
N LEU A 38 3.07 -1.67 -5.29
CA LEU A 38 2.98 -3.11 -5.06
C LEU A 38 1.72 -3.69 -5.72
N SER A 39 1.86 -4.82 -6.39
CA SER A 39 0.77 -5.53 -7.07
C SER A 39 -0.28 -6.03 -6.08
N ARG A 40 -1.55 -6.15 -6.53
CA ARG A 40 -2.63 -6.69 -5.69
C ARG A 40 -2.35 -8.15 -5.27
N PRO A 41 -2.33 -8.47 -3.97
CA PRO A 41 -2.24 -9.86 -3.51
C PRO A 41 -3.45 -10.68 -3.96
N ALA A 42 -3.28 -11.99 -4.18
CA ALA A 42 -4.35 -12.86 -4.68
C ALA A 42 -5.60 -12.86 -3.79
N VAL A 43 -5.41 -12.87 -2.46
CA VAL A 43 -6.48 -12.87 -1.45
C VAL A 43 -7.05 -11.48 -1.16
N CYS A 44 -6.48 -10.42 -1.72
CA CYS A 44 -6.90 -9.05 -1.45
C CYS A 44 -8.12 -8.69 -2.32
N PRO A 45 -9.28 -8.35 -1.71
CA PRO A 45 -10.43 -7.82 -2.44
C PRO A 45 -10.05 -6.54 -3.19
N LEU A 46 -10.68 -6.30 -4.35
CA LEU A 46 -10.40 -5.10 -5.15
C LEU A 46 -10.68 -3.81 -4.37
N THR A 47 -11.70 -3.82 -3.50
CA THR A 47 -12.06 -2.71 -2.62
C THR A 47 -10.95 -2.38 -1.62
N ALA A 48 -10.38 -3.40 -0.96
CA ALA A 48 -9.25 -3.24 -0.06
C ALA A 48 -7.99 -2.77 -0.81
N TYR A 49 -7.73 -3.29 -2.01
CA TYR A 49 -6.59 -2.85 -2.81
C TYR A 49 -6.70 -1.38 -3.23
N ARG A 50 -7.89 -0.88 -3.54
CA ARG A 50 -8.12 0.56 -3.78
C ARG A 50 -7.75 1.40 -2.57
N LEU A 51 -8.04 0.93 -1.35
CA LEU A 51 -7.60 1.60 -0.11
C LEU A 51 -6.07 1.66 0.01
N LEU A 52 -5.38 0.59 -0.41
CA LEU A 52 -3.91 0.55 -0.42
C LEU A 52 -3.34 1.57 -1.41
N LEU A 53 -3.93 1.69 -2.60
CA LEU A 53 -3.55 2.70 -3.58
C LEU A 53 -3.74 4.13 -3.05
N ASP A 54 -4.86 4.41 -2.36
CA ASP A 54 -5.08 5.70 -1.69
C ASP A 54 -3.99 5.99 -0.64
N CYS A 55 -3.57 4.97 0.13
CA CYS A 55 -2.47 5.08 1.10
C CYS A 55 -1.10 5.37 0.44
N TRP A 56 -0.93 4.98 -0.82
CA TRP A 56 0.30 5.15 -1.59
C TRP A 56 0.24 6.30 -2.61
N MET A 57 -0.67 7.25 -2.44
CA MET A 57 -0.69 8.48 -3.25
C MET A 57 0.66 9.19 -3.21
N THR A 58 1.14 9.65 -4.37
CA THR A 58 2.43 10.33 -4.49
C THR A 58 2.45 11.57 -3.61
N ASP A 59 1.39 12.38 -3.67
CA ASP A 59 1.15 13.49 -2.76
C ASP A 59 0.81 12.99 -1.34
N PRO A 60 1.65 13.30 -0.33
CA PRO A 60 1.38 12.93 1.06
C PRO A 60 0.09 13.52 1.65
N VAL A 61 -0.36 14.68 1.14
CA VAL A 61 -1.56 15.38 1.62
C VAL A 61 -2.83 14.63 1.22
N LEU A 62 -2.82 14.03 0.02
CA LEU A 62 -3.92 13.23 -0.50
C LEU A 62 -4.03 11.85 0.16
N ARG A 63 -3.02 11.41 0.92
CA ARG A 63 -3.07 10.14 1.64
C ARG A 63 -4.11 10.22 2.75
N PRO A 64 -5.08 9.29 2.79
CA PRO A 64 -6.16 9.31 3.77
C PRO A 64 -5.60 9.22 5.20
N THR A 65 -6.24 9.93 6.11
CA THR A 65 -5.92 9.81 7.54
C THR A 65 -6.44 8.48 8.08
N PHE A 66 -5.90 8.03 9.22
CA PHE A 66 -6.39 6.84 9.90
C PHE A 66 -7.88 6.96 10.26
N ALA A 67 -8.35 8.19 10.56
CA ALA A 67 -9.76 8.47 10.80
C ALA A 67 -10.67 8.15 9.60
N VAL A 68 -10.16 8.33 8.37
CA VAL A 68 -10.87 8.00 7.13
C VAL A 68 -10.73 6.51 6.78
N LEU A 69 -9.59 5.89 7.09
CA LEU A 69 -9.35 4.47 6.80
C LEU A 69 -10.12 3.52 7.72
N LYS A 70 -10.21 3.82 9.01
CA LYS A 70 -10.87 2.97 10.02
C LYS A 70 -12.32 2.59 9.67
N PRO A 71 -13.20 3.51 9.24
CA PRO A 71 -14.54 3.12 8.79
C PRO A 71 -14.49 2.31 7.49
N ARG A 72 -13.63 2.66 6.51
CA ARG A 72 -13.56 1.95 5.23
C ARG A 72 -13.10 0.49 5.36
N LEU A 73 -12.25 0.19 6.36
CA LEU A 73 -11.81 -1.17 6.69
C LEU A 73 -12.88 -2.00 7.44
N ARG A 74 -13.90 -1.37 8.03
CA ARG A 74 -14.99 -2.07 8.73
C ARG A 74 -16.07 -2.60 7.79
N TYR A 75 -16.11 -2.14 6.54
CA TYR A 75 -17.14 -2.48 5.55
C TYR A 75 -16.62 -3.31 4.36
N THR A 76 -15.35 -3.71 4.39
CA THR A 76 -14.75 -4.67 3.44
C THR A 76 -14.62 -6.03 4.08
#